data_AF-A0A7Y8GX60-F1
#
_entry.id   AF-A0A7Y8GX60-F1
#
_cell.length_a   1.000
_cell.length_b   1.000
_cell.length_c   1.000
_cell.angle_alpha   90.00
_cell.angle_beta   90.00
_cell.angle_gamma   90.00
#
_symmetry.space_group_name_H-M   'P 1'
#
loop_
_entity.id
_entity.type
_entity.pdbx_description
1 polymer ?
#
loop_
_entity_poly.entity_id
_entity_poly.type
_entity_poly.pdbx_seq_one_letter_code
_entity_poly.pdbx_strand_id
1 'polypeptide(L)'
;MAPVSAARSGVSRRAALVGLAGAAVPGLLPLYAVAAPAPAALSRPALMSPKALGAAMLAVTRAGSRLVAVGERGTVLLSDDHGQHWRQAAVPVQVTLTCVAFADERHGWAAGHLGTILHSDDGGQTWRKQLDGIAAAA
;
A
#
# COMPACT_ATOMS: atom_id res chain seq x y z
N MET A 1 68.54 -44.00 39.38
CA MET A 1 69.33 -43.26 40.38
C MET A 1 68.98 -41.79 40.25
N ALA A 2 68.00 -41.30 41.04
CA ALA A 2 67.84 -39.87 41.37
C ALA A 2 68.68 -39.60 42.63
N PRO A 3 69.13 -38.36 43.00
CA PRO A 3 68.31 -37.16 43.24
C PRO A 3 69.01 -35.85 42.77
N VAL A 4 68.47 -34.64 42.81
CA VAL A 4 68.22 -33.78 43.98
C VAL A 4 67.39 -32.56 43.55
N SER A 5 66.41 -32.24 44.37
CA SER A 5 65.57 -31.05 44.34
C SER A 5 66.33 -29.84 44.92
N ALA A 6 66.16 -28.66 44.32
CA ALA A 6 66.35 -27.39 45.01
C ALA A 6 65.19 -26.46 44.71
N ALA A 7 64.53 -26.03 45.80
CA ALA A 7 63.35 -25.21 45.85
C ALA A 7 63.69 -23.74 46.18
N ARG A 8 62.63 -22.91 46.13
CA ARG A 8 62.48 -21.54 46.66
C ARG A 8 62.93 -20.46 45.67
N SER A 9 62.22 -19.35 45.47
CA SER A 9 61.20 -18.61 46.23
C SER A 9 60.51 -17.69 45.21
N GLY A 10 59.17 -17.58 45.15
CA GLY A 10 58.41 -16.70 46.03
C GLY A 10 58.61 -15.23 45.67
N VAL A 11 57.65 -14.62 44.96
CA VAL A 11 57.08 -13.28 45.25
C VAL A 11 55.79 -13.12 44.41
N SER A 12 54.68 -13.07 45.12
CA SER A 12 53.39 -12.56 44.66
C SER A 12 53.48 -11.05 44.38
N ARG A 13 52.86 -10.53 43.31
CA ARG A 13 52.43 -9.12 43.28
C ARG A 13 51.31 -8.85 42.26
N ARG A 14 50.13 -8.64 42.85
CA ARG A 14 49.05 -7.70 42.48
C ARG A 14 48.21 -8.02 41.24
N ALA A 15 46.99 -8.45 41.55
CA ALA A 15 45.81 -8.29 40.73
C ALA A 15 45.68 -6.84 40.23
N ALA A 16 45.54 -6.68 38.92
CA ALA A 16 44.92 -5.51 38.33
C ALA A 16 43.55 -5.96 37.82
N LEU A 17 42.53 -5.81 38.67
CA LEU A 17 41.14 -5.77 38.21
C LEU A 17 41.02 -4.52 37.35
N VAL A 18 41.05 -4.69 36.02
CA VAL A 18 40.58 -3.67 35.10
C VAL A 18 39.08 -3.58 35.33
N GLY A 19 38.65 -2.56 36.06
CA GLY A 19 37.25 -2.25 36.24
C GLY A 19 36.63 -1.97 34.88
N LEU A 20 35.74 -2.86 34.43
CA LEU A 20 34.80 -2.53 33.36
C LEU A 20 33.88 -1.44 33.93
N ALA A 21 34.16 -0.18 33.61
CA ALA A 21 33.21 0.90 33.81
C ALA A 21 32.04 0.61 32.87
N GLY A 22 30.98 -0.01 33.39
CA GLY A 22 29.71 -0.14 32.71
C GLY A 22 29.17 1.26 32.44
N ALA A 23 29.34 1.74 31.20
CA ALA A 23 28.62 2.91 30.73
C ALA A 23 27.15 2.51 30.68
N ALA A 24 26.38 2.92 31.70
CA ALA A 24 24.93 2.87 31.65
C ALA A 24 24.49 3.77 30.48
N VAL A 25 24.11 3.16 29.37
CA VAL A 25 23.46 3.87 28.25
C VAL A 25 22.12 4.38 28.80
N PRO A 26 21.92 5.70 28.98
CA PRO A 26 20.67 6.20 29.52
C PRO A 26 19.57 5.93 28.49
N GLY A 27 18.56 5.17 28.93
CA GLY A 27 17.21 5.09 28.38
C GLY A 27 17.06 5.35 26.89
N LEU A 28 17.24 4.31 26.07
CA LEU A 28 16.64 4.29 24.75
C LEU A 28 15.12 4.25 24.96
N LEU A 29 14.46 5.42 24.91
CA LEU A 29 13.02 5.47 24.79
C LEU A 29 12.66 4.62 23.57
N PRO A 30 11.83 3.57 23.69
CA PRO A 30 11.39 2.83 22.52
C PRO A 30 10.72 3.83 21.58
N LEU A 31 11.33 4.03 20.40
CA LEU A 31 10.65 4.70 19.30
C LEU A 31 9.50 3.78 18.90
N TYR A 32 8.32 4.04 19.44
CA TYR A 32 7.10 3.54 18.84
C TYR A 32 6.91 4.30 17.53
N ALA A 33 7.17 3.64 16.41
CA ALA A 33 6.73 4.14 15.12
C ALA A 33 5.20 4.09 15.12
N VAL A 34 4.56 5.24 15.29
CA VAL A 34 3.13 5.35 15.00
C VAL A 34 3.00 5.22 13.49
N ALA A 35 2.32 4.15 13.05
CA ALA A 35 2.00 4.00 11.64
C ALA A 35 1.17 5.21 11.19
N ALA A 36 1.60 5.87 10.12
CA ALA A 36 0.83 6.97 9.54
C ALA A 36 -0.56 6.45 9.12
N PRO A 37 -1.62 7.25 9.29
CA PRO A 37 -2.95 6.84 8.85
C PRO A 37 -2.96 6.59 7.33
N ALA A 38 -3.77 5.63 6.90
CA ALA A 38 -3.94 5.32 5.48
C ALA A 38 -4.39 6.57 4.70
N PRO A 39 -3.90 6.78 3.45
CA PRO A 39 -4.33 7.88 2.62
C PRO A 39 -5.86 7.90 2.45
N ALA A 40 -6.48 9.04 2.76
CA ALA A 40 -7.94 9.17 2.73
C ALA A 40 -8.57 8.88 1.34
N ALA A 41 -7.79 8.98 0.26
CA ALA A 41 -8.23 8.66 -1.08
C ALA A 41 -8.64 7.17 -1.25
N LEU A 42 -8.11 6.27 -0.41
CA LEU A 42 -8.43 4.84 -0.44
C LEU A 42 -9.78 4.49 0.21
N SER A 43 -10.42 5.44 0.90
CA SER A 43 -11.66 5.23 1.66
C SER A 43 -12.73 6.30 1.41
N ARG A 44 -12.44 7.31 0.58
CA ARG A 44 -13.40 8.33 0.17
C ARG A 44 -14.01 7.99 -1.18
N PRO A 45 -15.34 7.97 -1.31
CA PRO A 45 -16.00 7.80 -2.61
C PRO A 45 -15.64 8.92 -3.60
N ALA A 46 -15.56 8.57 -4.88
CA ALA A 46 -15.41 9.54 -5.96
C ALA A 46 -16.54 10.58 -5.91
N LEU A 47 -16.21 11.86 -6.08
CA LEU A 47 -17.21 12.91 -6.11
C LEU A 47 -18.02 12.82 -7.40
N MET A 48 -19.34 12.69 -7.26
CA MET A 48 -20.28 12.74 -8.38
C MET A 48 -20.44 14.19 -8.84
N SER A 49 -20.15 14.47 -10.11
CA SER A 49 -20.26 15.82 -10.67
C SER A 49 -20.40 15.81 -12.19
N PRO A 50 -21.21 16.72 -12.78
CA PRO A 50 -21.20 16.94 -14.22
C PRO A 50 -19.81 17.28 -14.78
N LYS A 51 -18.93 17.88 -13.96
CA LYS A 51 -17.55 18.21 -14.34
C LYS A 51 -16.68 16.98 -14.63
N ALA A 52 -17.09 15.79 -14.21
CA ALA A 52 -16.36 14.55 -14.48
C ALA A 52 -16.26 14.26 -15.99
N LEU A 53 -17.20 14.75 -16.80
CA LEU A 53 -17.17 14.60 -18.26
C LEU A 53 -16.01 15.34 -18.94
N GLY A 54 -15.40 16.31 -18.25
CA GLY A 54 -14.20 17.00 -18.72
C GLY A 54 -12.91 16.52 -18.06
N ALA A 55 -12.95 15.47 -17.23
CA ALA A 55 -11.77 14.93 -16.56
C ALA A 55 -10.88 14.18 -17.55
N ALA A 56 -9.57 14.12 -17.25
CA ALA A 56 -8.65 13.30 -18.01
C ALA A 56 -8.99 11.81 -17.82
N MET A 57 -9.23 11.12 -18.94
CA MET A 57 -9.47 9.67 -18.97
C MET A 57 -8.18 8.97 -19.41
N LEU A 58 -7.82 7.92 -18.69
CA LEU A 58 -6.54 7.23 -18.86
C LEU A 58 -6.68 5.88 -19.58
N ALA A 59 -7.86 5.26 -19.48
CA ALA A 59 -8.18 4.04 -20.22
C ALA A 59 -9.67 3.97 -20.56
N VAL A 60 -9.99 3.25 -21.63
CA VAL A 60 -11.36 2.89 -22.02
C VAL A 60 -11.39 1.44 -22.51
N THR A 61 -12.44 0.70 -22.14
CA THR A 61 -12.67 -0.67 -22.58
C THR A 61 -14.16 -0.92 -22.85
N ARG A 62 -14.50 -2.12 -23.32
CA ARG A 62 -15.88 -2.57 -23.54
C ARG A 62 -16.29 -3.60 -22.48
N ALA A 63 -17.51 -3.44 -21.97
CA ALA A 63 -18.24 -4.45 -21.20
C ALA A 63 -19.49 -4.82 -22.01
N GLY A 64 -19.40 -5.85 -22.85
CA GLY A 64 -20.42 -6.10 -23.88
C GLY A 64 -20.52 -4.91 -24.85
N SER A 65 -21.71 -4.32 -24.98
CA SER A 65 -21.93 -3.12 -25.81
C SER A 65 -21.52 -1.80 -25.14
N ARG A 66 -21.44 -1.76 -23.81
CA ARG A 66 -21.13 -0.57 -23.02
C ARG A 66 -19.64 -0.21 -23.11
N LEU A 67 -19.35 1.08 -23.23
CA LEU A 67 -18.01 1.63 -23.02
C LEU A 67 -17.82 2.00 -21.55
N VAL A 68 -16.67 1.63 -21.00
CA VAL A 68 -16.26 1.95 -19.63
C VAL A 68 -14.92 2.64 -19.69
N ALA A 69 -14.88 3.92 -19.29
CA ALA A 69 -13.66 4.71 -19.23
C ALA A 69 -13.31 5.04 -17.79
N VAL A 70 -12.02 4.98 -17.43
CA VAL A 70 -11.51 5.28 -16.09
C VAL A 70 -10.45 6.38 -16.12
N GLY A 71 -10.35 7.16 -15.05
CA GLY A 71 -9.42 8.29 -14.99
C GLY A 71 -9.13 8.80 -13.59
N GLU A 72 -8.84 10.09 -13.50
CA GLU A 72 -8.39 10.73 -12.26
C GLU A 72 -9.46 10.73 -11.17
N ARG A 73 -9.01 10.74 -9.90
CA ARG A 73 -9.86 10.92 -8.72
C ARG A 73 -11.03 9.92 -8.61
N GLY A 74 -10.82 8.69 -9.06
CA GLY A 74 -11.83 7.62 -9.06
C GLY A 74 -12.93 7.82 -10.10
N THR A 75 -12.71 8.67 -11.10
CA THR A 75 -13.69 8.92 -12.16
C THR A 75 -13.83 7.67 -13.03
N VAL A 76 -15.06 7.18 -13.13
CA VAL A 76 -15.45 6.15 -14.10
C VAL A 76 -16.64 6.68 -14.87
N LEU A 77 -16.54 6.69 -16.20
CA LEU A 77 -17.61 7.11 -17.10
C LEU A 77 -18.11 5.92 -17.92
N LEU A 78 -19.42 5.86 -18.11
CA LEU A 78 -20.11 4.80 -18.83
C LEU A 78 -20.91 5.38 -19.99
N SER A 79 -20.85 4.73 -21.14
CA SER A 79 -21.70 5.02 -22.30
C SER A 79 -22.32 3.74 -22.84
N ASP A 80 -23.63 3.78 -23.06
CA ASP A 80 -24.43 2.66 -23.62
C ASP A 80 -24.81 2.90 -25.10
N ASP A 81 -24.35 4.01 -25.69
CA ASP A 81 -24.72 4.48 -27.02
C ASP A 81 -23.50 4.79 -27.88
N HIS A 82 -22.46 3.97 -27.73
CA HIS A 82 -21.21 4.07 -28.50
C HIS A 82 -20.46 5.39 -28.33
N GLY A 83 -20.57 6.02 -27.16
CA GLY A 83 -19.81 7.20 -26.77
C GLY A 83 -20.50 8.53 -27.05
N GLN A 84 -21.79 8.53 -27.43
CA GLN A 84 -22.55 9.75 -27.67
C GLN A 84 -22.92 10.46 -26.36
N HIS A 85 -23.37 9.68 -25.37
CA HIS A 85 -23.67 10.18 -24.03
C HIS A 85 -22.92 9.37 -22.98
N TRP A 86 -22.47 10.08 -21.94
CA TRP A 86 -21.68 9.52 -20.85
C TRP A 86 -22.31 9.87 -19.50
N ARG A 87 -22.23 8.95 -18.56
CA ARG A 87 -22.61 9.17 -17.15
C ARG A 87 -21.51 8.68 -16.22
N GLN A 88 -21.33 9.35 -15.09
CA GLN A 88 -20.38 8.91 -14.07
C GLN A 88 -20.96 7.73 -13.27
N ALA A 89 -20.12 6.73 -12.97
CA ALA A 89 -20.44 5.61 -12.09
C ALA A 89 -20.03 5.88 -10.64
N ALA A 90 -20.63 5.14 -9.71
CA ALA A 90 -20.29 5.23 -8.29
C ALA A 90 -19.03 4.39 -8.00
N VAL A 91 -18.03 5.01 -7.35
CA VAL A 91 -16.72 4.39 -7.07
C VAL A 91 -16.33 4.70 -5.62
N PRO A 92 -15.86 3.71 -4.83
CA PRO A 92 -15.64 3.87 -3.39
C PRO A 92 -14.30 4.53 -3.04
N VAL A 93 -13.53 4.98 -4.04
CA VAL A 93 -12.19 5.54 -3.89
C VAL A 93 -12.03 6.82 -4.71
N GLN A 94 -11.11 7.68 -4.30
CA GLN A 94 -10.70 8.91 -4.99
C GLN A 94 -9.28 8.80 -5.57
N VAL A 95 -8.79 7.58 -5.80
CA VAL A 95 -7.48 7.37 -6.44
C VAL A 95 -7.59 7.46 -7.95
N THR A 96 -6.52 7.87 -8.63
CA THR A 96 -6.45 7.76 -10.10
C THR A 96 -6.46 6.29 -10.51
N LEU A 97 -7.41 5.93 -11.38
CA LEU A 97 -7.51 4.63 -12.01
C LEU A 97 -6.82 4.71 -13.37
N THR A 98 -5.86 3.83 -13.60
CA THR A 98 -4.94 3.88 -14.75
C THR A 98 -5.25 2.82 -15.80
N CYS A 99 -5.94 1.74 -15.43
CA CYS A 99 -6.40 0.73 -16.38
C CYS A 99 -7.74 0.12 -15.96
N VAL A 100 -8.43 -0.47 -16.94
CA VAL A 100 -9.69 -1.19 -16.75
C VAL A 100 -9.79 -2.32 -17.77
N ALA A 101 -10.32 -3.46 -17.37
CA ALA A 101 -10.59 -4.60 -18.22
C ALA A 101 -11.89 -5.30 -17.77
N PHE A 102 -12.60 -5.89 -18.72
CA PHE A 102 -13.80 -6.68 -18.46
C PHE A 102 -13.60 -8.09 -19.02
N ALA A 103 -13.94 -9.10 -18.22
CA ALA A 103 -13.90 -10.50 -18.63
C ALA A 103 -15.16 -10.87 -19.44
N ASP A 104 -16.29 -10.24 -19.12
CA ASP A 104 -17.56 -10.35 -19.81
C ASP A 104 -18.36 -9.03 -19.70
N GLU A 105 -19.64 -9.04 -20.08
CA GLU A 105 -20.48 -7.83 -20.05
C GLU A 105 -20.77 -7.28 -18.64
N ARG A 106 -20.51 -8.07 -17.59
CA ARG A 106 -20.84 -7.74 -16.20
C ARG A 106 -19.61 -7.61 -15.31
N HIS A 107 -18.64 -8.51 -15.46
CA HIS A 107 -17.51 -8.66 -14.55
C HIS A 107 -16.28 -7.92 -15.07
N GLY A 108 -15.82 -6.93 -14.32
CA GLY A 108 -14.67 -6.11 -14.69
C GLY A 108 -13.84 -5.65 -13.52
N TRP A 109 -12.59 -5.31 -13.82
CA TRP A 109 -11.60 -4.84 -12.87
C TRP A 109 -10.98 -3.53 -13.33
N ALA A 110 -10.73 -2.65 -12.37
CA ALA A 110 -9.95 -1.44 -12.57
C ALA A 110 -8.78 -1.42 -11.58
N ALA A 111 -7.62 -1.01 -12.05
CA ALA A 111 -6.45 -0.82 -11.19
C ALA A 111 -5.94 0.61 -11.26
N GLY A 112 -5.25 1.06 -10.22
CA GLY A 112 -4.79 2.44 -10.12
C GLY A 112 -3.71 2.67 -9.08
N HIS A 113 -3.47 3.95 -8.79
CA HIS A 113 -2.49 4.35 -7.79
C HIS A 113 -2.75 3.74 -6.41
N LEU A 114 -1.70 3.71 -5.58
CA LEU A 114 -1.70 3.11 -4.25
C LEU A 114 -2.06 1.60 -4.27
N GLY A 115 -1.75 0.91 -5.38
CA GLY A 115 -2.04 -0.52 -5.54
C GLY A 115 -3.54 -0.86 -5.53
N THR A 116 -4.41 0.10 -5.81
CA THR A 116 -5.86 -0.08 -5.71
C THR A 116 -6.36 -1.04 -6.79
N ILE A 117 -7.13 -2.05 -6.39
CA ILE A 117 -7.89 -2.95 -7.28
C ILE A 117 -9.37 -2.83 -6.95
N LEU A 118 -10.17 -2.52 -7.96
CA LEU A 118 -11.63 -2.47 -7.89
C LEU A 118 -12.23 -3.57 -8.76
N HIS A 119 -13.40 -4.06 -8.36
CA HIS A 119 -14.21 -5.01 -9.12
C HIS A 119 -15.64 -4.52 -9.27
N SER A 120 -16.24 -4.79 -10.43
CA SER A 120 -17.64 -4.59 -10.75
C SER A 120 -18.25 -5.91 -11.22
N ASP A 121 -19.51 -6.16 -10.84
CA ASP A 121 -20.33 -7.32 -11.23
C ASP A 121 -21.63 -6.91 -11.97
N ASP A 122 -21.70 -5.64 -12.39
CA ASP A 122 -22.89 -5.02 -12.99
C ASP A 122 -22.56 -4.17 -14.24
N GLY A 123 -21.45 -4.46 -14.90
CA GLY A 123 -21.03 -3.77 -16.12
C GLY A 123 -20.49 -2.37 -15.85
N GLY A 124 -19.83 -2.17 -14.70
CA GLY A 124 -19.17 -0.94 -14.32
C GLY A 124 -20.05 0.12 -13.67
N GLN A 125 -21.31 -0.19 -13.34
CA GLN A 125 -22.24 0.77 -12.70
C GLN A 125 -21.86 1.03 -11.24
N THR A 126 -21.47 -0.03 -10.53
CA THR A 126 -20.94 0.05 -9.19
C THR A 126 -19.62 -0.72 -9.08
N TRP A 127 -18.77 -0.25 -8.17
CA TRP A 127 -17.45 -0.81 -7.95
C TRP A 127 -17.24 -1.08 -6.46
N ARG A 128 -16.54 -2.17 -6.16
CA ARG A 128 -16.11 -2.54 -4.81
C ARG A 128 -14.60 -2.66 -4.78
N LYS A 129 -13.95 -2.09 -3.77
CA LYS A 129 -12.51 -2.23 -3.56
C LYS A 129 -12.22 -3.67 -3.10
N GLN A 130 -11.39 -4.39 -3.84
CA GLN A 130 -10.95 -5.74 -3.48
C GLN A 130 -9.60 -5.72 -2.77
N LEU A 131 -8.69 -4.84 -3.21
CA LEU A 131 -7.34 -4.75 -2.68
C LEU A 131 -6.84 -3.30 -2.75
N ASP A 132 -5.88 -2.98 -1.89
CA ASP A 132 -5.00 -1.83 -2.04
C ASP A 132 -3.58 -2.19 -1.59
N GLY A 133 -2.63 -1.31 -1.87
CA GLY A 133 -1.21 -1.54 -1.57
C GLY A 133 -0.89 -1.61 -0.08
N ILE A 134 -1.74 -1.07 0.80
CA ILE A 134 -1.55 -1.19 2.25
C ILE A 134 -1.96 -2.60 2.68
N ALA A 135 -3.14 -3.04 2.26
CA ALA A 135 -3.63 -4.38 2.55
C ALA A 135 -2.73 -5.48 1.95
N ALA A 136 -2.15 -5.24 0.76
CA ALA A 136 -1.24 -6.19 0.12
C ALA A 136 0.13 -6.31 0.80
N ALA A 137 0.53 -5.30 1.59
CA ALA A 137 1.81 -5.26 2.28
C ALA A 137 1.75 -5.72 3.75
N ALA A 138 0.55 -6.01 4.27
CA ALA A 138 0.30 -6.49 5.62
C ALA A 138 0.48 -8.02 5.71
#